data_AF-B0XBP6-F1
#
_entry.id   AF-B0XBP6-F1
#
_cell.length_a   1.000
_cell.length_b   1.000
_cell.length_c   1.000
_cell.angle_alpha   90.00
_cell.angle_beta   90.00
_cell.angle_gamma   90.00
#
_symmetry.space_group_name_H-M   'P 1'
#
loop_
_entity.id
_entity.type
_entity.pdbx_description
1 polymer ?
#
loop_
_entity_poly.entity_id
_entity_poly.type
_entity_poly.pdbx_seq_one_letter_code
_entity_poly.pdbx_strand_id
1 'polypeptide(L)'
;MDRLIAVNFDQRCFPTQAYRNFIGMDDWCQQNCLRYPPNCPETVCHCPTTCEAIGELEGRDGADVYCLDECLTYNSKCPTDRCHCY
;
A
#
# COMPACT_ATOMS: atom_id res chain seq x y z
N MET A 1 3.08 22.11 -1.84
CA MET A 1 3.35 22.34 -0.41
C MET A 1 2.01 22.81 0.16
N ASP A 2 1.04 21.96 0.52
CA ASP A 2 1.07 20.73 1.30
C ASP A 2 0.04 19.72 0.76
N ARG A 3 0.49 18.53 0.35
CA ARG A 3 -0.39 17.36 0.23
C ARG A 3 -0.50 16.73 1.62
N LEU A 4 -1.13 17.45 2.54
CA LEU A 4 -1.52 16.92 3.85
C LEU A 4 -2.53 15.80 3.61
N ILE A 5 -2.03 14.57 3.68
CA ILE A 5 -2.70 13.36 4.17
C ILE A 5 -4.21 13.39 3.92
N ALA A 6 -4.60 13.13 2.67
CA ALA A 6 -5.93 12.60 2.44
C ALA A 6 -6.01 11.30 3.25
N VAL A 7 -6.94 11.20 4.18
CA VAL A 7 -7.37 9.91 4.73
C VAL A 7 -7.81 9.10 3.52
N ASN A 8 -6.92 8.28 3.02
CA ASN A 8 -7.11 7.57 1.77
C ASN A 8 -7.93 6.33 2.11
N PHE A 9 -9.26 6.46 2.04
CA PHE A 9 -10.19 5.33 2.18
C PHE A 9 -9.90 4.21 1.16
N ASP A 10 -9.08 4.50 0.14
CA ASP A 10 -8.62 3.55 -0.87
C ASP A 10 -7.19 3.03 -0.65
N GLN A 11 -6.50 3.39 0.46
CA GLN A 11 -5.16 2.89 0.77
C GLN A 11 -5.18 1.37 0.89
N ARG A 12 -4.30 0.68 0.14
CA ARG A 12 -4.17 -0.77 0.25
C ARG A 12 -3.40 -1.14 1.51
N CYS A 13 -4.00 -1.98 2.36
CA CYS A 13 -3.36 -2.58 3.52
C CYS A 13 -3.27 -4.09 3.33
N PHE A 14 -2.13 -4.69 3.67
CA PHE A 14 -1.91 -6.13 3.49
C PHE A 14 -1.28 -6.75 4.74
N PRO A 15 -1.48 -8.06 4.94
CA PRO A 15 -0.86 -8.77 6.04
C PRO A 15 0.66 -8.81 5.93
N THR A 16 1.33 -8.84 7.08
CA THR A 16 2.75 -9.13 7.15
C THR A 16 3.05 -10.56 6.69
N GLN A 17 4.32 -10.87 6.47
CA GLN A 17 4.75 -12.21 6.03
C GLN A 17 4.23 -13.35 6.93
N ALA A 18 4.06 -13.09 8.23
CA ALA A 18 3.54 -14.07 9.18
C ALA A 18 2.06 -14.43 8.94
N TYR A 19 1.27 -13.50 8.38
CA TYR A 19 -0.18 -13.63 8.23
C TYR A 19 -0.65 -13.75 6.76
N ARG A 20 0.23 -13.54 5.77
CA ARG A 20 -0.14 -13.51 4.34
C ARG A 20 -0.81 -14.77 3.77
N ASN A 21 -0.63 -15.92 4.41
CA ASN A 21 -1.20 -17.20 3.96
C ASN A 21 -2.55 -17.53 4.64
N PHE A 22 -3.02 -16.69 5.56
CA PHE A 22 -4.30 -16.89 6.23
C PHE A 22 -5.42 -16.29 5.36
N ILE A 23 -6.45 -17.10 5.11
CA ILE A 23 -7.59 -16.72 4.29
C ILE A 23 -8.31 -15.53 4.93
N GLY A 24 -8.57 -14.48 4.13
CA GLY A 24 -9.30 -13.29 4.56
C GLY A 24 -8.46 -12.25 5.29
N MET A 25 -7.14 -12.43 5.41
CA MET A 25 -6.27 -11.45 6.08
C MET A 25 -6.13 -10.15 5.29
N ASP A 26 -6.16 -10.18 3.96
CA ASP A 26 -6.19 -8.96 3.14
C ASP A 26 -7.42 -8.11 3.49
N ASP A 27 -8.61 -8.72 3.47
CA ASP A 27 -9.87 -8.05 3.84
C ASP A 27 -9.86 -7.56 5.29
N TRP A 28 -9.31 -8.36 6.20
CA TRP A 28 -9.19 -8.00 7.61
C TRP A 28 -8.32 -6.75 7.78
N CYS A 29 -7.14 -6.71 7.15
CA CYS A 29 -6.24 -5.56 7.20
C CYS A 29 -6.91 -4.32 6.59
N GLN A 30 -7.52 -4.46 5.41
CA GLN A 30 -8.22 -3.37 4.75
C GLN A 30 -9.31 -2.77 5.64
N GLN A 31 -10.15 -3.60 6.28
CA GLN A 31 -11.24 -3.14 7.13
C GLN A 31 -10.78 -2.61 8.49
N ASN A 32 -9.79 -3.25 9.11
CA ASN A 32 -9.40 -2.91 10.49
C ASN A 32 -8.39 -1.78 10.56
N CYS A 33 -7.54 -1.61 9.56
CA CYS A 33 -6.58 -0.52 9.54
C CYS A 33 -7.23 0.82 9.15
N LEU A 34 -8.23 0.80 8.27
CA LEU A 34 -8.90 2.02 7.79
C LEU A 34 -10.16 2.42 8.57
N ARG A 35 -10.59 1.63 9.56
CA ARG A 35 -11.69 2.02 10.45
C ARG A 35 -11.26 3.10 11.44
N TYR A 36 -12.24 3.77 12.06
CA TYR A 36 -12.01 4.68 13.18
C TYR A 36 -12.67 4.17 14.48
N PRO A 37 -11.94 4.00 15.59
CA PRO A 37 -10.48 4.12 15.71
C PRO A 37 -9.74 2.95 15.01
N PRO A 38 -8.56 3.20 14.41
CA PRO A 38 -7.79 2.16 13.73
C PRO A 38 -7.45 0.99 14.63
N ASN A 39 -7.49 -0.21 14.08
CA ASN A 39 -7.01 -1.44 14.70
C ASN A 39 -6.03 -2.13 13.77
N CYS A 40 -4.85 -1.52 13.65
CA CYS A 40 -3.79 -1.96 12.75
C CYS A 40 -2.52 -2.31 13.54
N PRO A 41 -2.42 -3.51 14.14
CA PRO A 41 -1.16 -3.92 14.75
C PRO A 41 -0.09 -4.08 13.65
N GLU A 42 1.04 -3.39 13.79
CA GLU A 42 2.14 -3.43 12.81
C GLU A 42 2.74 -4.83 12.60
N THR A 43 2.59 -5.72 13.59
CA THR A 43 3.02 -7.12 13.49
C THR A 43 2.09 -7.95 12.60
N VAL A 44 0.87 -7.48 12.36
CA VAL A 44 -0.19 -8.20 11.64
C VAL A 44 -0.41 -7.61 10.25
N CYS A 45 -0.50 -6.29 10.15
CA CYS A 45 -0.80 -5.58 8.90
C CYS A 45 0.21 -4.48 8.65
N HIS A 46 0.44 -4.19 7.36
CA HIS A 46 1.20 -3.07 6.89
C HIS A 46 0.39 -2.31 5.83
N CYS A 47 0.38 -0.98 5.95
CA CYS A 47 -0.31 -0.08 5.03
C CYS A 47 0.73 0.88 4.46
N PRO A 48 1.38 0.53 3.34
CA PRO A 48 2.40 1.38 2.76
C PRO A 48 1.82 2.73 2.37
N THR A 49 2.62 3.78 2.54
CA THR A 49 2.26 5.16 2.20
C THR A 49 3.19 5.75 1.16
N THR A 50 4.32 5.07 0.93
CA THR A 50 5.33 5.48 -0.02
C THR A 50 5.49 4.37 -1.05
N CYS A 51 5.65 4.77 -2.31
CA CYS A 51 6.08 3.88 -3.37
C CYS A 51 7.20 4.55 -4.15
N GLU A 52 8.21 3.77 -4.48
CA GLU A 52 9.35 4.18 -5.29
C GLU A 52 9.39 3.34 -6.56
N ALA A 53 9.72 3.99 -7.67
CA ALA A 53 10.01 3.33 -8.92
C ALA A 53 11.38 2.65 -8.85
N ILE A 54 11.40 1.36 -9.18
CA ILE A 54 12.60 0.52 -9.21
C ILE A 54 12.79 -0.05 -10.62
N GLY A 55 13.93 -0.70 -10.86
CA GLY A 55 14.18 -1.42 -12.10
C GLY A 55 14.15 -0.50 -13.30
N GLU A 56 13.34 -0.82 -14.32
CA GLU A 56 13.32 -0.02 -15.55
C GLU A 56 12.71 1.39 -15.40
N LEU A 57 11.94 1.63 -14.32
CA LEU A 57 11.29 2.92 -14.05
C LEU A 57 12.11 3.83 -13.12
N GLU A 58 13.19 3.32 -12.53
CA GLU A 58 14.03 4.07 -11.59
C GLU A 58 14.56 5.38 -12.21
N GLY A 59 14.46 6.49 -11.47
CA GLY A 59 14.96 7.80 -11.86
C GLY A 59 14.17 8.50 -12.98
N ARG A 60 13.05 7.93 -13.45
CA ARG A 60 12.18 8.58 -14.43
C ARG A 60 11.24 9.56 -13.75
N ASP A 61 11.16 10.78 -14.28
CA ASP A 61 10.26 11.81 -13.77
C ASP A 61 8.80 11.31 -13.72
N GLY A 62 8.20 11.35 -12.53
CA GLY A 62 6.82 10.94 -12.29
C GLY A 62 6.60 9.43 -12.09
N ALA A 63 7.64 8.60 -12.12
CA ALA A 63 7.49 7.16 -11.95
C ALA A 63 7.03 6.74 -10.54
N ASP A 64 7.46 7.45 -9.50
CA ASP A 64 6.98 7.19 -8.13
C ASP A 64 5.48 7.46 -7.99
N VAL A 65 4.97 8.49 -8.68
CA VAL A 65 3.53 8.80 -8.73
C VAL A 65 2.78 7.71 -9.47
N TYR A 66 3.31 7.23 -10.60
CA TYR A 66 2.76 6.06 -11.29
C TYR A 66 2.69 4.83 -10.36
N CYS A 67 3.74 4.57 -9.58
CA CYS A 67 3.74 3.47 -8.63
C CYS A 67 2.70 3.65 -7.52
N LEU A 68 2.52 4.87 -6.99
CA LEU A 68 1.46 5.15 -6.03
C LEU A 68 0.07 4.82 -6.61
N ASP A 69 -0.21 5.26 -7.85
CA ASP A 69 -1.49 5.07 -8.51
C ASP A 69 -1.79 3.60 -8.85
N GLU A 70 -0.77 2.84 -9.27
CA GLU A 70 -0.94 1.42 -9.62
C GLU A 70 -0.93 0.49 -8.41
N CYS A 71 -0.23 0.84 -7.33
CA CYS A 71 0.01 -0.04 -6.19
C CYS A 71 -0.92 0.22 -4.99
N LEU A 72 -1.29 1.47 -4.72
CA LEU A 72 -2.08 1.83 -3.54
C LEU A 72 -3.58 2.01 -3.83
N THR A 73 -4.10 1.25 -4.80
CA THR A 73 -5.53 1.22 -5.16
C THR A 73 -6.15 -0.15 -4.86
N TYR A 74 -7.47 -0.17 -4.62
CA TYR A 74 -8.20 -1.40 -4.29
C TYR A 74 -8.05 -2.50 -5.36
N ASN A 75 -8.10 -2.14 -6.64
CA ASN A 75 -7.88 -3.05 -7.78
C ASN A 75 -6.44 -2.98 -8.32
N SER A 76 -5.47 -2.81 -7.43
CA SER A 76 -4.06 -2.65 -7.79
C SER A 76 -3.57 -3.67 -8.81
N LYS A 77 -2.82 -3.17 -9.81
CA LYS A 77 -2.05 -3.95 -10.77
C LYS A 77 -0.56 -3.68 -10.61
N CYS A 78 -0.12 -3.55 -9.36
CA CYS A 78 1.24 -3.12 -9.01
C CYS A 78 2.29 -3.95 -9.77
N PRO A 79 3.10 -3.34 -10.65
CA PRO A 79 4.19 -4.03 -11.32
C PRO A 79 5.36 -4.17 -10.31
N THR A 80 5.38 -5.27 -9.56
CA THR A 80 6.33 -5.49 -8.45
C THR A 80 7.81 -5.55 -8.88
N ASP A 81 8.08 -5.71 -10.18
CA ASP A 81 9.43 -5.63 -10.79
C ASP A 81 9.87 -4.18 -11.08
N ARG A 82 8.95 -3.21 -10.96
CA ARG A 82 9.13 -1.80 -11.33
C ARG A 82 8.70 -0.82 -10.24
N CYS A 83 7.96 -1.29 -9.25
CA CYS A 83 7.46 -0.51 -8.13
C CYS A 83 7.69 -1.25 -6.82
N HIS A 84 8.19 -0.53 -5.82
CA HIS A 84 8.34 -1.00 -4.45
C HIS A 84 7.62 -0.06 -3.49
N CYS A 85 6.74 -0.59 -2.65
CA CYS A 85 5.97 0.21 -1.68
C CYS A 85 6.23 -0.24 -0.24
N TYR A 86 6.31 0.72 0.67
CA TYR A 86 6.62 0.54 2.08
C TYR A 86 5.99 1.62 2.98
#